data_AF-A0A1I6I5J7-F1
#
_entry.id   AF-A0A1I6I5J7-F1
#
_cell.length_a   1.000
_cell.length_b   1.000
_cell.length_c   1.000
_cell.angle_alpha   90.00
_cell.angle_beta   90.00
_cell.angle_gamma   90.00
#
_symmetry.space_group_name_H-M   'P 1'
#
loop_
_entity.id
_entity.type
_entity.pdbx_description
1 polymer ?
#
loop_
_entity_poly.entity_id
_entity_poly.type
_entity_poly.pdbx_seq_one_letter_code
_entity_poly.pdbx_strand_id
1 'polypeptide(L)'
;MSSDSHTESAPVSPDADASPAGGAARAIAVAVLLAIAGPVLGIVLVNLAVVPLAFAGVEITPILNISLSLVFLTWGGIGGVALLYLRYRGKDLSYFGVRVPSFRDWVAAVVGYVAALALGLSAAVAVSQLGVEAGTNQAAQLGMENPEVLLLLLPASFLFIGVGEELLFRGVVQTRLRETFSPAVGILLASVIFAAIHYAAVSGSPMARFTSISLLIFPSVVFGIVYEYTDNLVVPVLIHGAYDATLFSMLYLAVKFAEMPQETVLFV
;
A
#
# COMPACT_ATOMS: atom_id res chain seq x y z
N MET A 1 -60.70 -20.06 -34.03
CA MET A 1 -59.50 -20.53 -33.31
C MET A 1 -58.32 -19.81 -33.92
N SER A 2 -57.94 -18.67 -33.32
CA SER A 2 -56.78 -17.86 -33.74
C SER A 2 -55.60 -18.27 -32.87
N SER A 3 -54.50 -18.68 -33.49
CA SER A 3 -53.24 -19.01 -32.80
C SER A 3 -52.32 -17.79 -32.88
N ASP A 4 -52.17 -17.09 -31.76
CA ASP A 4 -51.16 -16.04 -31.60
C ASP A 4 -49.79 -16.69 -31.35
N SER A 5 -48.85 -16.48 -32.27
CA SER A 5 -47.45 -16.84 -32.08
C SER A 5 -46.73 -15.67 -31.38
N HIS A 6 -46.51 -15.80 -30.08
CA HIS A 6 -45.61 -14.92 -29.34
C HIS A 6 -44.15 -15.24 -29.74
N THR A 7 -43.53 -14.33 -30.51
CA THR A 7 -42.07 -14.30 -30.70
C THR A 7 -41.43 -13.67 -29.47
N GLU A 8 -40.92 -14.51 -28.58
CA GLU A 8 -40.09 -14.11 -27.46
C GLU A 8 -38.72 -13.65 -28.00
N SER A 9 -38.47 -12.34 -27.97
CA SER A 9 -37.18 -11.76 -28.29
C SER A 9 -36.17 -12.13 -27.20
N ALA A 10 -35.16 -12.93 -27.55
CA ALA A 10 -34.05 -13.24 -26.65
C ALA A 10 -33.37 -11.95 -26.13
N PRO A 11 -32.94 -11.92 -24.85
CA PRO A 11 -32.24 -10.76 -24.31
C PRO A 11 -30.87 -10.63 -24.97
N VAL A 12 -30.63 -9.49 -25.61
CA VAL A 12 -29.31 -9.11 -26.13
C VAL A 12 -28.38 -8.93 -24.92
N SER A 13 -27.46 -9.87 -24.72
CA SER A 13 -26.41 -9.78 -23.71
C SER A 13 -25.47 -8.60 -24.06
N PRO A 14 -25.23 -7.62 -23.17
CA PRO A 14 -24.44 -6.41 -23.49
C PRO A 14 -22.94 -6.66 -23.70
N ASP A 15 -22.42 -7.85 -23.44
CA ASP A 15 -20.98 -8.10 -23.27
C ASP A 15 -20.30 -8.87 -24.42
N ALA A 16 -20.95 -9.01 -25.58
CA ALA A 16 -20.42 -9.81 -26.68
C ALA A 16 -19.29 -9.15 -27.52
N ASP A 17 -19.02 -7.84 -27.35
CA ASP A 17 -18.20 -7.05 -28.30
C ASP A 17 -16.87 -6.49 -27.76
N ALA A 18 -16.45 -6.82 -26.53
CA ALA A 18 -15.14 -6.38 -26.05
C ALA A 18 -14.03 -7.33 -26.53
N SER A 19 -13.15 -6.86 -27.43
CA SER A 19 -11.96 -7.61 -27.78
C SER A 19 -11.10 -7.89 -26.54
N PRO A 20 -10.36 -9.03 -26.46
CA PRO A 20 -9.52 -9.35 -25.30
C PRO A 20 -8.54 -8.23 -24.93
N ALA A 21 -8.05 -7.48 -25.93
CA ALA A 21 -7.19 -6.32 -25.75
C ALA A 21 -7.92 -5.13 -25.10
N GLY A 22 -9.19 -4.90 -25.46
CA GLY A 22 -10.03 -3.86 -24.83
C GLY A 22 -10.32 -4.15 -23.35
N GLY A 23 -10.53 -5.43 -23.00
CA GLY A 23 -10.69 -5.87 -21.61
C GLY A 23 -9.45 -5.63 -20.76
N ALA A 24 -8.27 -5.99 -21.29
CA ALA A 24 -6.98 -5.79 -20.63
C ALA A 24 -6.66 -4.31 -20.38
N ALA A 25 -6.80 -3.46 -21.40
CA ALA A 25 -6.56 -2.02 -21.27
C ALA A 25 -7.50 -1.38 -20.25
N ARG A 26 -8.79 -1.77 -20.24
CA ARG A 26 -9.76 -1.30 -19.26
C ARG A 26 -9.41 -1.72 -17.84
N ALA A 27 -8.94 -2.96 -17.64
CA ALA A 27 -8.52 -3.44 -16.32
C ALA A 27 -7.37 -2.61 -15.75
N ILE A 28 -6.33 -2.37 -16.56
CA ILE A 28 -5.18 -1.55 -16.18
C ILE A 28 -5.62 -0.11 -15.90
N ALA A 29 -6.43 0.49 -16.77
CA ALA A 29 -6.89 1.87 -16.59
C ALA A 29 -7.67 2.04 -15.28
N VAL A 30 -8.61 1.13 -14.98
CA VAL A 30 -9.37 1.16 -13.72
C VAL A 30 -8.45 0.98 -12.51
N ALA A 31 -7.51 0.03 -12.58
CA ALA A 31 -6.55 -0.22 -11.51
C ALA A 31 -5.68 1.02 -11.20
N VAL A 32 -5.15 1.68 -12.24
CA VAL A 32 -4.35 2.91 -12.11
C VAL A 32 -5.20 4.07 -11.58
N LEU A 33 -6.42 4.25 -12.10
CA LEU A 33 -7.32 5.32 -11.65
C LEU A 33 -7.65 5.18 -10.16
N LEU A 34 -7.98 3.98 -9.69
CA LEU A 34 -8.27 3.73 -8.27
C LEU A 34 -7.04 3.91 -7.39
N ALA A 35 -5.87 3.45 -7.85
CA ALA A 35 -4.60 3.61 -7.14
C ALA A 35 -4.21 5.09 -6.98
N ILE A 36 -4.50 5.95 -7.98
CA ILE A 36 -4.26 7.40 -7.90
C ILE A 36 -5.35 8.11 -7.07
N ALA A 37 -6.61 7.70 -7.22
CA ALA A 37 -7.74 8.33 -6.54
C ALA A 37 -7.60 8.27 -5.02
N GLY A 38 -7.08 7.17 -4.46
CA GLY A 38 -6.88 7.00 -3.02
C GLY A 38 -6.00 8.11 -2.41
N PRO A 39 -4.71 8.21 -2.81
CA PRO A 39 -3.82 9.27 -2.34
C PRO A 39 -4.32 10.68 -2.66
N VAL A 40 -4.90 10.92 -3.84
CA VAL A 40 -5.43 12.24 -4.21
C VAL A 40 -6.57 12.66 -3.27
N LEU A 41 -7.55 11.79 -3.06
CA LEU A 41 -8.62 12.05 -2.09
C LEU A 41 -8.05 12.28 -0.70
N GLY A 42 -7.10 11.44 -0.29
CA GLY A 42 -6.45 11.54 1.00
C GLY A 42 -5.73 12.88 1.23
N ILE A 43 -4.95 13.34 0.24
CA ILE A 43 -4.28 14.65 0.29
C ILE A 43 -5.30 15.78 0.40
N VAL A 44 -6.41 15.72 -0.35
CA VAL A 44 -7.48 16.71 -0.24
C VAL A 44 -8.06 16.71 1.17
N LEU A 45 -8.36 15.54 1.74
CA LEU A 45 -8.90 15.42 3.09
C LEU A 45 -7.94 15.94 4.17
N VAL A 46 -6.63 15.65 4.05
CA VAL A 46 -5.61 16.20 4.95
C VAL A 46 -5.62 17.74 4.88
N ASN A 47 -5.65 18.33 3.68
CA ASN A 47 -5.66 19.78 3.54
C ASN A 47 -6.96 20.41 4.08
N LEU A 48 -8.11 19.76 3.88
CA LEU A 48 -9.38 20.19 4.45
C LEU A 48 -9.40 20.13 5.98
N ALA A 49 -8.56 19.30 6.60
CA ALA A 49 -8.38 19.28 8.06
C ALA A 49 -7.34 20.30 8.52
N VAL A 50 -6.17 20.38 7.87
CA VAL A 50 -5.03 21.20 8.29
C VAL A 50 -5.30 22.70 8.08
N VAL A 51 -5.87 23.10 6.95
CA VAL A 51 -6.04 24.52 6.61
C VAL A 51 -6.96 25.25 7.60
N PRO A 52 -8.15 24.74 7.96
CA PRO A 52 -8.99 25.39 8.97
C PRO A 52 -8.35 25.48 10.35
N LEU A 53 -7.59 24.45 10.76
CA LEU A 53 -6.84 24.48 12.03
C LEU A 53 -5.81 25.60 12.02
N ALA A 54 -5.06 25.75 10.93
CA ALA A 54 -4.10 26.83 10.77
C ALA A 54 -4.77 28.22 10.81
N PHE A 55 -5.92 28.40 10.14
CA PHE A 55 -6.70 29.65 10.22
C PHE A 55 -7.24 29.95 11.62
N ALA A 56 -7.54 28.91 12.41
CA ALA A 56 -7.95 29.03 13.80
C ALA A 56 -6.77 29.31 14.76
N GLY A 57 -5.54 29.45 14.24
CA GLY A 57 -4.34 29.69 15.03
C GLY A 57 -3.79 28.45 15.76
N VAL A 58 -4.21 27.25 15.36
CA VAL A 58 -3.69 25.99 15.90
C VAL A 58 -2.34 25.68 15.26
N GLU A 59 -1.32 25.49 16.09
CA GLU A 59 0.00 25.06 15.63
C GLU A 59 -0.05 23.62 15.12
N ILE A 60 0.42 23.42 13.88
CA ILE A 60 0.46 22.10 13.25
C ILE A 60 1.80 21.44 13.55
N THR A 61 1.87 20.73 14.68
CA THR A 61 3.06 20.00 15.09
C THR A 61 3.34 18.80 14.17
N PRO A 62 4.57 18.27 14.11
CA PRO A 62 4.90 17.05 13.36
C PRO A 62 4.00 15.86 13.68
N ILE A 63 3.74 15.64 14.99
CA ILE A 63 2.85 14.58 15.47
C ILE A 63 1.41 14.81 15.02
N LEU A 64 0.90 16.04 15.07
CA LEU A 64 -0.44 16.34 14.58
C LEU A 64 -0.52 16.11 13.06
N ASN A 65 0.46 16.60 12.30
CA ASN A 65 0.49 16.45 10.85
C ASN A 65 0.52 14.97 10.42
N ILE A 66 1.39 14.15 11.03
CA ILE A 66 1.46 12.73 10.68
C ILE A 66 0.20 12.00 11.14
N SER A 67 -0.41 12.36 12.28
CA SER A 67 -1.66 11.77 12.75
C SER A 67 -2.83 12.06 11.80
N LEU A 68 -2.95 13.32 11.36
CA LEU A 68 -3.94 13.72 10.35
C LEU A 68 -3.69 13.00 9.03
N SER A 69 -2.43 12.86 8.63
CA SER A 69 -2.06 12.09 7.43
C SER A 69 -2.44 10.62 7.57
N LEU A 70 -2.15 9.96 8.69
CA LEU A 70 -2.56 8.58 8.93
C LEU A 70 -4.08 8.44 8.83
N VAL A 71 -4.86 9.30 9.48
CA VAL A 71 -6.33 9.21 9.42
C VAL A 71 -6.87 9.49 8.01
N PHE A 72 -6.49 10.62 7.42
CA PHE A 72 -7.14 11.12 6.20
C PHE A 72 -6.49 10.60 4.92
N LEU A 73 -5.17 10.46 4.86
CA LEU A 73 -4.50 9.90 3.68
C LEU A 73 -4.70 8.39 3.58
N THR A 74 -4.45 7.65 4.66
CA THR A 74 -4.56 6.18 4.64
C THR A 74 -6.02 5.73 4.73
N TRP A 75 -6.73 5.97 5.83
CA TRP A 75 -8.12 5.48 5.96
C TRP A 75 -9.13 6.30 5.17
N GLY A 76 -9.05 7.63 5.19
CA GLY A 76 -9.99 8.49 4.47
C GLY A 76 -9.85 8.37 2.94
N GLY A 77 -8.61 8.42 2.44
CA GLY A 77 -8.28 8.36 1.02
C GLY A 77 -8.16 6.94 0.50
N ILE A 78 -7.05 6.28 0.82
CA ILE A 78 -6.68 4.96 0.26
C ILE A 78 -7.70 3.87 0.64
N GLY A 79 -7.91 3.66 1.94
CA GLY A 79 -8.89 2.72 2.46
C GLY A 79 -10.33 3.11 2.10
N GLY A 80 -10.65 4.40 2.14
CA GLY A 80 -11.96 4.94 1.77
C GLY A 80 -12.31 4.63 0.32
N VAL A 81 -11.39 4.84 -0.62
CA VAL A 81 -11.58 4.45 -2.03
C VAL A 81 -11.77 2.94 -2.17
N ALA A 82 -11.02 2.13 -1.42
CA ALA A 82 -11.20 0.67 -1.44
C ALA A 82 -12.60 0.23 -0.97
N LEU A 83 -13.09 0.83 0.12
CA LEU A 83 -14.43 0.56 0.66
C LEU A 83 -15.55 1.08 -0.25
N LEU A 84 -15.37 2.25 -0.86
CA LEU A 84 -16.29 2.79 -1.85
C LEU A 84 -16.37 1.89 -3.09
N TYR A 85 -15.24 1.34 -3.52
CA TYR A 85 -15.19 0.38 -4.61
C TYR A 85 -15.94 -0.92 -4.28
N LEU A 86 -15.77 -1.48 -3.08
CA LEU A 86 -16.57 -2.63 -2.61
C LEU A 86 -18.07 -2.34 -2.68
N ARG A 87 -18.48 -1.19 -2.14
CA ARG A 87 -19.87 -0.75 -2.14
C ARG A 87 -20.40 -0.61 -3.57
N TYR A 88 -19.62 -0.01 -4.46
CA TYR A 88 -19.97 0.13 -5.87
C TYR A 88 -20.15 -1.23 -6.56
N ARG A 89 -19.32 -2.23 -6.22
CA ARG A 89 -19.42 -3.60 -6.74
C ARG A 89 -20.49 -4.46 -6.05
N GLY A 90 -21.21 -3.92 -5.06
CA GLY A 90 -22.19 -4.67 -4.27
C GLY A 90 -21.56 -5.84 -3.51
N LYS A 91 -20.31 -5.68 -3.05
CA LYS A 91 -19.54 -6.69 -2.32
C LYS A 91 -19.29 -6.24 -0.88
N ASP A 92 -19.09 -7.21 0.01
CA ASP A 92 -18.65 -6.97 1.38
C ASP A 92 -17.16 -7.33 1.56
N LEU A 93 -16.64 -7.20 2.78
CA LEU A 93 -15.22 -7.47 3.10
C LEU A 93 -14.78 -8.91 2.84
N SER A 94 -15.70 -9.87 2.75
CA SER A 94 -15.37 -11.25 2.38
C SER A 94 -14.86 -11.35 0.94
N TYR A 95 -15.18 -10.39 0.08
CA TYR A 95 -14.62 -10.31 -1.28
C TYR A 95 -13.11 -10.08 -1.28
N PHE A 96 -12.55 -9.52 -0.20
CA PHE A 96 -11.10 -9.41 0.00
C PHE A 96 -10.54 -10.55 0.87
N GLY A 97 -11.36 -11.55 1.22
CA GLY A 97 -10.93 -12.64 2.10
C GLY A 97 -10.60 -12.19 3.53
N VAL A 98 -11.17 -11.09 4.05
CA VAL A 98 -10.89 -10.64 5.41
C VAL A 98 -11.40 -11.69 6.42
N ARG A 99 -10.47 -12.44 7.02
CA ARG A 99 -10.77 -13.51 7.98
C ARG A 99 -9.66 -13.69 9.01
N VAL A 100 -10.00 -14.25 10.16
CA VAL A 100 -9.01 -14.58 11.20
C VAL A 100 -7.96 -15.55 10.62
N PRO A 101 -6.64 -15.26 10.76
CA PRO A 101 -5.60 -16.13 10.24
C PRO A 101 -5.61 -17.53 10.88
N SER A 102 -5.55 -18.55 10.04
CA SER A 102 -5.28 -19.94 10.45
C SER A 102 -3.79 -20.14 10.79
N PHE A 103 -3.42 -21.32 11.30
CA PHE A 103 -2.02 -21.65 11.54
C PHE A 103 -1.17 -21.56 10.26
N ARG A 104 -1.69 -22.04 9.12
CA ARG A 104 -1.02 -21.92 7.81
C ARG A 104 -0.81 -20.45 7.41
N ASP A 105 -1.80 -19.61 7.68
CA ASP A 105 -1.74 -18.18 7.39
C ASP A 105 -0.66 -17.49 8.24
N TRP A 106 -0.51 -17.87 9.51
CA TRP A 106 0.57 -17.38 10.38
C TRP A 106 1.95 -17.83 9.91
N VAL A 107 2.10 -19.08 9.48
CA VAL A 107 3.37 -19.57 8.89
C VAL A 107 3.69 -18.78 7.62
N ALA A 108 2.70 -18.56 6.75
CA ALA A 108 2.85 -17.73 5.55
C ALA A 108 3.20 -16.27 5.90
N ALA A 109 2.61 -15.71 6.96
CA ALA A 109 2.92 -14.38 7.45
C ALA A 109 4.40 -14.27 7.87
N VAL A 110 4.90 -15.20 8.68
CA VAL A 110 6.30 -15.19 9.13
C VAL A 110 7.27 -15.36 7.95
N VAL A 111 7.03 -16.34 7.08
CA VAL A 111 7.89 -16.57 5.91
C VAL A 111 7.86 -15.38 4.95
N GLY A 112 6.67 -14.83 4.70
CA GLY A 112 6.50 -13.65 3.85
C GLY A 112 7.19 -12.41 4.41
N TYR A 113 7.09 -12.17 5.71
CA TYR A 113 7.80 -11.09 6.39
C TYR A 113 9.32 -11.21 6.25
N VAL A 114 9.87 -12.39 6.54
CA VAL A 114 11.31 -12.64 6.39
C VAL A 114 11.75 -12.47 4.93
N ALA A 115 10.97 -12.98 3.97
CA ALA A 115 11.26 -12.85 2.55
C ALA A 115 11.21 -11.38 2.08
N ALA A 116 10.20 -10.62 2.51
CA ALA A 116 10.06 -9.20 2.17
C ALA A 116 11.25 -8.38 2.70
N LEU A 117 11.63 -8.58 3.97
CA LEU A 117 12.82 -7.94 4.55
C LEU A 117 14.10 -8.35 3.84
N ALA A 118 14.32 -9.65 3.63
CA ALA A 118 15.52 -10.14 2.98
C ALA A 118 15.67 -9.56 1.56
N LEU A 119 14.60 -9.55 0.76
CA LEU A 119 14.62 -8.99 -0.58
C LEU A 119 14.82 -7.47 -0.57
N GLY A 120 14.08 -6.74 0.29
CA GLY A 120 14.19 -5.28 0.40
C GLY A 120 15.59 -4.84 0.83
N LEU A 121 16.15 -5.48 1.87
CA LEU A 121 17.50 -5.18 2.37
C LEU A 121 18.57 -5.58 1.35
N SER A 122 18.44 -6.74 0.69
CA SER A 122 19.40 -7.16 -0.34
C SER A 122 19.41 -6.19 -1.53
N ALA A 123 18.23 -5.73 -1.96
CA ALA A 123 18.11 -4.74 -3.03
C ALA A 123 18.70 -3.38 -2.61
N ALA A 124 18.46 -2.93 -1.37
CA ALA A 124 19.06 -1.71 -0.82
C ALA A 124 20.60 -1.80 -0.75
N VAL A 125 21.14 -2.94 -0.31
CA VAL A 125 22.59 -3.20 -0.33
C VAL A 125 23.14 -3.16 -1.76
N ALA A 126 22.47 -3.80 -2.72
CA ALA A 126 22.88 -3.78 -4.11
C ALA A 126 22.92 -2.34 -4.69
N VAL A 127 21.89 -1.54 -4.44
CA VAL A 127 21.84 -0.12 -4.83
C VAL A 127 23.00 0.67 -4.20
N SER A 128 23.29 0.44 -2.92
CA SER A 128 24.41 1.08 -2.22
C SER A 128 25.76 0.72 -2.85
N GLN A 129 25.99 -0.55 -3.22
CA GLN A 129 27.23 -0.99 -3.88
C GLN A 129 27.41 -0.39 -5.28
N LEU A 130 26.30 -0.07 -5.96
CA LEU A 130 26.33 0.61 -7.26
C LEU A 130 26.59 2.12 -7.14
N GLY A 131 26.65 2.66 -5.91
CA GLY A 131 26.81 4.10 -5.67
C GLY A 131 25.63 4.94 -6.19
N VAL A 132 24.46 4.32 -6.36
CA VAL A 132 23.25 5.01 -6.83
C VAL A 132 22.54 5.62 -5.64
N GLU A 133 22.22 6.91 -5.75
CA GLU A 133 21.47 7.62 -4.72
C GLU A 133 20.01 7.14 -4.68
N ALA A 134 19.50 6.93 -3.47
CA ALA A 134 18.09 6.66 -3.20
C ALA A 134 17.47 7.85 -2.46
N GLY A 135 16.25 8.21 -2.85
CA GLY A 135 15.47 9.24 -2.18
C GLY A 135 14.93 8.76 -0.82
N THR A 136 14.55 9.72 0.03
CA THR A 136 14.05 9.43 1.39
C THR A 136 12.53 9.53 1.43
N ASN A 137 11.86 8.58 2.08
CA ASN A 137 10.41 8.67 2.30
C ASN A 137 10.09 9.86 3.23
N GLN A 138 9.07 10.66 2.93
CA GLN A 138 8.74 11.86 3.70
C GLN A 138 8.38 11.58 5.17
N ALA A 139 7.72 10.46 5.48
CA ALA A 139 7.43 10.06 6.86
C ALA A 139 8.72 9.67 7.60
N ALA A 140 9.64 8.98 6.92
CA ALA A 140 10.97 8.67 7.46
C ALA A 140 11.79 9.95 7.70
N GLN A 141 11.77 10.91 6.76
CA GLN A 141 12.44 12.20 6.89
C GLN A 141 11.90 12.99 8.09
N LEU A 142 10.57 13.09 8.22
CA LEU A 142 9.93 13.73 9.37
C LEU A 142 10.32 13.06 10.69
N GLY A 143 10.46 11.73 10.69
CA GLY A 143 10.89 10.95 11.84
C GLY A 143 12.38 11.07 12.18
N MET A 144 13.26 11.32 11.20
CA MET A 144 14.66 11.66 11.46
C MET A 144 14.78 13.00 12.17
N GLU A 145 13.93 13.96 11.81
CA GLU A 145 13.86 15.29 12.42
C GLU A 145 13.15 15.24 13.80
N ASN A 146 12.17 14.35 13.96
CA ASN A 146 11.31 14.23 15.15
C ASN A 146 11.13 12.75 15.53
N PRO A 147 12.07 12.14 16.28
CA PRO A 147 12.11 10.68 16.50
C PRO A 147 10.87 10.06 17.14
N GLU A 148 10.08 10.82 17.90
CA GLU A 148 8.80 10.39 18.44
C GLU A 148 7.77 10.04 17.35
N VAL A 149 7.89 10.62 16.16
CA VAL A 149 7.07 10.26 14.99
C VAL A 149 7.33 8.80 14.61
N LEU A 150 8.58 8.33 14.68
CA LEU A 150 8.91 6.94 14.36
C LEU A 150 8.24 5.98 15.35
N LEU A 151 8.20 6.32 16.64
CA LEU A 151 7.50 5.52 17.65
C LEU A 151 5.99 5.46 17.42
N LEU A 152 5.38 6.56 16.98
CA LEU A 152 3.97 6.58 16.57
C LEU A 152 3.73 5.72 15.32
N LEU A 153 4.68 5.71 14.39
CA LEU A 153 4.57 4.95 13.16
C LEU A 153 4.62 3.44 13.38
N LEU A 154 5.25 2.92 14.44
CA LEU A 154 5.27 1.48 14.76
C LEU A 154 3.85 0.86 14.86
N PRO A 155 2.98 1.28 15.78
CA PRO A 155 1.61 0.76 15.82
C PRO A 155 0.79 1.23 14.61
N ALA A 156 1.07 2.41 14.06
CA ALA A 156 0.34 2.91 12.90
C ALA A 156 0.61 2.09 11.62
N SER A 157 1.80 1.48 11.48
CA SER A 157 2.13 0.59 10.38
C SER A 157 1.14 -0.59 10.30
N PHE A 158 0.72 -1.14 11.44
CA PHE A 158 -0.25 -2.23 11.48
C PHE A 158 -1.70 -1.78 11.35
N LEU A 159 -2.03 -0.61 11.90
CA LEU A 159 -3.44 -0.20 12.08
C LEU A 159 -3.94 0.76 11.00
N PHE A 160 -3.03 1.51 10.36
CA PHE A 160 -3.34 2.58 9.42
C PHE A 160 -2.71 2.28 8.05
N ILE A 161 -1.38 2.23 8.00
CA ILE A 161 -0.63 2.11 6.74
C ILE A 161 -0.92 0.76 6.08
N GLY A 162 -0.56 -0.33 6.75
CA GLY A 162 -0.73 -1.68 6.23
C GLY A 162 -2.20 -1.99 5.90
N VAL A 163 -3.14 -1.63 6.77
CA VAL A 163 -4.58 -1.90 6.51
C VAL A 163 -5.08 -1.09 5.32
N GLY A 164 -4.87 0.24 5.32
CA GLY A 164 -5.37 1.11 4.27
C GLY A 164 -4.78 0.74 2.91
N GLU A 165 -3.46 0.58 2.85
CA GLU A 165 -2.77 0.26 1.60
C GLU A 165 -3.11 -1.14 1.09
N GLU A 166 -3.12 -2.17 1.93
CA GLU A 166 -3.46 -3.52 1.45
C GLU A 166 -4.92 -3.63 0.99
N LEU A 167 -5.86 -2.92 1.63
CA LEU A 167 -7.25 -2.82 1.14
C LEU A 167 -7.31 -2.32 -0.30
N LEU A 168 -6.58 -1.25 -0.62
CA LEU A 168 -6.57 -0.70 -1.97
C LEU A 168 -5.77 -1.57 -2.92
N PHE A 169 -4.55 -1.94 -2.58
CA PHE A 169 -3.64 -2.55 -3.53
C PHE A 169 -3.88 -4.04 -3.73
N ARG A 170 -4.19 -4.79 -2.67
CA ARG A 170 -4.40 -6.25 -2.76
C ARG A 170 -5.88 -6.55 -2.90
N GLY A 171 -6.69 -5.90 -2.07
CA GLY A 171 -8.15 -6.00 -2.14
C GLY A 171 -8.70 -5.52 -3.49
N VAL A 172 -8.32 -4.31 -3.95
CA VAL A 172 -8.92 -3.71 -5.15
C VAL A 172 -8.06 -3.84 -6.40
N VAL A 173 -6.85 -3.27 -6.41
CA VAL A 173 -6.01 -3.14 -7.62
C VAL A 173 -5.59 -4.52 -8.13
N GLN A 174 -5.00 -5.36 -7.29
CA GLN A 174 -4.59 -6.72 -7.65
C GLN A 174 -5.80 -7.56 -8.05
N THR A 175 -6.85 -7.62 -7.22
CA THR A 175 -8.07 -8.39 -7.55
C THR A 175 -8.67 -7.96 -8.88
N ARG A 176 -8.75 -6.65 -9.16
CA ARG A 176 -9.27 -6.13 -10.43
C ARG A 176 -8.42 -6.56 -11.61
N LEU A 177 -7.09 -6.58 -11.46
CA LEU A 177 -6.19 -7.08 -12.49
C LEU A 177 -6.32 -8.60 -12.65
N ARG A 178 -6.55 -9.34 -11.56
CA ARG A 178 -6.73 -10.80 -11.55
C ARG A 178 -8.01 -11.27 -12.24
N GLU A 179 -9.02 -10.42 -12.37
CA GLU A 179 -10.21 -10.67 -13.20
C GLU A 179 -9.85 -10.81 -14.70
N THR A 180 -8.65 -10.38 -15.14
CA THR A 180 -8.26 -10.36 -16.56
C THR A 180 -6.90 -11.03 -16.83
N PHE A 181 -5.96 -10.93 -15.90
CA PHE A 181 -4.60 -11.44 -16.04
C PHE A 181 -4.34 -12.65 -15.14
N SER A 182 -3.32 -13.45 -15.47
CA SER A 182 -2.85 -14.55 -14.61
C SER A 182 -2.38 -14.05 -13.24
N PRO A 183 -2.27 -14.93 -12.23
CA PRO A 183 -1.78 -14.56 -10.89
C PRO A 183 -0.47 -13.76 -10.92
N ALA A 184 0.54 -14.29 -11.60
CA ALA A 184 1.86 -13.67 -11.66
C ALA A 184 1.82 -12.27 -12.29
N VAL A 185 1.08 -12.09 -13.39
CA VAL A 185 0.97 -10.79 -14.07
C VAL A 185 0.17 -9.80 -13.23
N GLY A 186 -0.93 -10.23 -12.61
CA GLY A 186 -1.73 -9.38 -11.72
C GLY A 186 -0.93 -8.87 -10.52
N ILE A 187 -0.16 -9.74 -9.88
CA ILE A 187 0.73 -9.38 -8.76
C ILE A 187 1.79 -8.39 -9.21
N LEU A 188 2.47 -8.65 -10.33
CA LEU A 188 3.54 -7.78 -10.82
C LEU A 188 3.01 -6.38 -11.19
N LEU A 189 1.90 -6.32 -11.92
CA LEU A 189 1.28 -5.04 -12.29
C LEU A 189 0.79 -4.26 -11.06
N ALA A 190 0.14 -4.93 -10.10
CA ALA A 190 -0.26 -4.29 -8.85
C ALA A 190 0.94 -3.77 -8.06
N SER A 191 2.05 -4.52 -8.05
CA SER A 191 3.28 -4.13 -7.35
C SER A 191 3.98 -2.93 -7.99
N VAL A 192 3.98 -2.85 -9.32
CA VAL A 192 4.49 -1.69 -10.07
C VAL A 192 3.60 -0.46 -9.85
N ILE A 193 2.28 -0.62 -9.87
CA ILE A 193 1.34 0.49 -9.59
C ILE A 193 1.53 0.99 -8.16
N PHE A 194 1.63 0.07 -7.19
CA PHE A 194 1.95 0.38 -5.79
C PHE A 194 3.25 1.18 -5.67
N ALA A 195 4.33 0.72 -6.29
CA ALA A 195 5.60 1.45 -6.28
C ALA A 195 5.47 2.84 -6.93
N ALA A 196 4.81 2.93 -8.09
CA ALA A 196 4.73 4.17 -8.86
C ALA A 196 4.02 5.30 -8.10
N ILE A 197 2.92 5.02 -7.40
CA ILE A 197 2.19 6.06 -6.65
C ILE A 197 3.02 6.64 -5.49
N HIS A 198 4.02 5.91 -5.00
CA HIS A 198 4.91 6.37 -3.94
C HIS A 198 5.92 7.42 -4.40
N TYR A 199 6.06 7.67 -5.71
CA TYR A 199 7.01 8.65 -6.24
C TYR A 199 6.83 10.05 -5.60
N ALA A 200 5.57 10.44 -5.33
CA ALA A 200 5.26 11.72 -4.70
C ALA A 200 5.59 11.76 -3.20
N ALA A 201 5.67 10.61 -2.53
CA ALA A 201 5.98 10.47 -1.11
C ALA A 201 7.49 10.35 -0.82
N VAL A 202 8.33 10.35 -1.86
CA VAL A 202 9.80 10.25 -1.76
C VAL A 202 10.43 11.59 -2.13
N SER A 203 11.34 12.09 -1.29
CA SER A 203 12.14 13.29 -1.51
C SER A 203 13.45 12.96 -2.25
N GLY A 204 14.18 13.99 -2.70
CA GLY A 204 15.39 13.84 -3.50
C GLY A 204 15.19 14.09 -5.00
N SER A 205 16.25 13.88 -5.78
CA SER A 205 16.25 14.06 -7.24
C SER A 205 15.28 13.09 -7.93
N PRO A 206 14.80 13.39 -9.16
CA PRO A 206 13.93 12.46 -9.89
C PRO A 206 14.51 11.05 -9.99
N MET A 207 15.81 10.93 -10.26
CA MET A 207 16.52 9.65 -10.33
C MET A 207 16.53 8.93 -8.98
N ALA A 208 16.83 9.65 -7.89
CA ALA A 208 16.83 9.09 -6.54
C ALA A 208 15.44 8.56 -6.14
N ARG A 209 14.37 9.27 -6.52
CA ARG A 209 12.99 8.79 -6.31
C ARG A 209 12.69 7.52 -7.10
N PHE A 210 13.10 7.46 -8.37
CA PHE A 210 12.98 6.25 -9.20
C PHE A 210 13.72 5.05 -8.58
N THR A 211 14.93 5.26 -8.07
CA THR A 211 15.69 4.24 -7.34
C THR A 211 14.86 3.72 -6.16
N SER A 212 14.35 4.62 -5.30
CA SER A 212 13.59 4.21 -4.12
C SER A 212 12.32 3.45 -4.48
N ILE A 213 11.48 3.95 -5.40
CA ILE A 213 10.26 3.22 -5.76
C ILE A 213 10.54 1.88 -6.44
N SER A 214 11.66 1.73 -7.14
CA SER A 214 12.05 0.42 -7.70
C SER A 214 12.33 -0.61 -6.60
N LEU A 215 12.86 -0.18 -5.46
CA LEU A 215 13.06 -1.04 -4.28
C LEU A 215 11.73 -1.49 -3.66
N LEU A 216 10.67 -0.68 -3.76
CA LEU A 216 9.35 -1.02 -3.21
C LEU A 216 8.69 -2.19 -3.94
N ILE A 217 9.08 -2.49 -5.19
CA ILE A 217 8.51 -3.60 -5.97
C ILE A 217 8.75 -4.94 -5.27
N PHE A 218 9.92 -5.15 -4.67
CA PHE A 218 10.32 -6.42 -4.07
C PHE A 218 9.41 -6.86 -2.90
N PRO A 219 9.27 -6.08 -1.80
CA PRO A 219 8.34 -6.45 -0.73
C PRO A 219 6.88 -6.47 -1.23
N SER A 220 6.52 -5.56 -2.15
CA SER A 220 5.17 -5.48 -2.71
C SER A 220 4.74 -6.75 -3.45
N VAL A 221 5.66 -7.37 -4.20
CA VAL A 221 5.45 -8.68 -4.84
C VAL A 221 5.23 -9.77 -3.79
N VAL A 222 5.99 -9.77 -2.70
CA VAL A 222 5.80 -10.74 -1.61
C VAL A 222 4.40 -10.60 -1.01
N PHE A 223 3.93 -9.37 -0.74
CA PHE A 223 2.59 -9.13 -0.21
C PHE A 223 1.50 -9.63 -1.17
N GLY A 224 1.69 -9.44 -2.48
CA GLY A 224 0.76 -9.96 -3.48
C GLY A 224 0.76 -11.49 -3.59
N ILE A 225 1.93 -12.13 -3.48
CA ILE A 225 2.08 -13.60 -3.50
C ILE A 225 1.40 -14.22 -2.29
N VAL A 226 1.67 -13.72 -1.08
CA VAL A 226 1.07 -14.28 0.13
C VAL A 226 -0.44 -14.07 0.13
N TYR A 227 -0.94 -12.93 -0.35
CA TYR A 227 -2.37 -12.69 -0.50
C TYR A 227 -3.03 -13.72 -1.43
N GLU A 228 -2.45 -13.96 -2.61
CA GLU A 228 -2.96 -14.97 -3.56
C GLU A 228 -2.86 -16.40 -2.99
N TYR A 229 -1.81 -16.69 -2.20
CA TYR A 229 -1.60 -18.00 -1.59
C TYR A 229 -2.55 -18.30 -0.43
N THR A 230 -2.87 -17.30 0.38
CA THR A 230 -3.71 -17.46 1.58
C THR A 230 -5.18 -17.13 1.34
N ASP A 231 -5.51 -16.36 0.30
CA ASP A 231 -6.84 -15.79 0.10
C ASP A 231 -7.34 -15.12 1.39
N ASN A 232 -6.47 -14.29 1.96
CA ASN A 232 -6.70 -13.61 3.23
C ASN A 232 -5.93 -12.30 3.30
N LEU A 233 -6.64 -11.17 3.28
CA LEU A 233 -6.04 -9.84 3.32
C LEU A 233 -5.35 -9.54 4.65
N VAL A 234 -5.72 -10.20 5.75
CA VAL A 234 -5.08 -9.96 7.05
C VAL A 234 -3.60 -10.38 7.03
N VAL A 235 -3.25 -11.40 6.23
CA VAL A 235 -1.88 -11.91 6.12
C VAL A 235 -0.91 -10.87 5.54
N PRO A 236 -1.12 -10.30 4.33
CA PRO A 236 -0.26 -9.24 3.82
C PRO A 236 -0.33 -7.97 4.68
N VAL A 237 -1.45 -7.64 5.33
CA VAL A 237 -1.53 -6.51 6.29
C VAL A 237 -0.54 -6.69 7.43
N LEU A 238 -0.48 -7.88 8.02
CA LEU A 238 0.46 -8.18 9.10
C LEU A 238 1.92 -8.12 8.62
N ILE A 239 2.19 -8.65 7.43
CA ILE A 239 3.52 -8.62 6.84
C ILE A 239 3.95 -7.18 6.55
N HIS A 240 3.09 -6.40 5.89
CA HIS A 240 3.36 -5.01 5.51
C HIS A 240 3.56 -4.16 6.76
N GLY A 241 2.64 -4.25 7.73
CA GLY A 241 2.77 -3.54 9.00
C GLY A 241 4.06 -3.90 9.75
N ALA A 242 4.43 -5.18 9.78
CA ALA A 242 5.68 -5.62 10.41
C ALA A 242 6.92 -5.14 9.65
N TYR A 243 6.89 -5.16 8.32
CA TYR A 243 7.97 -4.66 7.47
C TYR A 243 8.25 -3.19 7.77
N ASP A 244 7.22 -2.34 7.70
CA ASP A 244 7.35 -0.91 7.97
C ASP A 244 7.75 -0.62 9.42
N ALA A 245 7.10 -1.28 10.39
CA ALA A 245 7.45 -1.12 11.80
C ALA A 245 8.91 -1.50 12.07
N THR A 246 9.45 -2.50 11.36
CA THR A 246 10.86 -2.88 11.46
C THR A 246 11.76 -1.78 10.88
N LEU A 247 11.44 -1.22 9.71
CA LEU A 247 12.20 -0.13 9.11
C LEU A 247 12.20 1.12 10.00
N PHE A 248 11.04 1.52 10.53
CA PHE A 248 10.94 2.66 11.45
C PHE A 248 11.65 2.41 12.78
N SER A 249 11.62 1.18 13.30
CA SER A 249 12.37 0.81 14.51
C SER A 249 13.88 0.91 14.28
N MET A 250 14.38 0.38 13.17
CA MET A 250 15.80 0.49 12.82
C MET A 250 16.22 1.95 12.64
N LEU A 251 15.38 2.76 11.99
CA LEU A 251 15.64 4.19 11.82
C LEU A 251 15.65 4.93 13.17
N TYR A 252 14.70 4.62 14.07
CA TYR A 252 14.66 5.22 15.40
C TYR A 252 15.92 4.90 16.20
N LEU A 253 16.35 3.63 16.20
CA LEU A 253 17.58 3.20 16.88
C LEU A 253 18.81 3.89 16.27
N ALA A 254 18.89 3.99 14.94
CA ALA A 254 19.98 4.70 14.28
C ALA A 254 20.02 6.17 14.70
N VAL A 255 18.89 6.88 14.66
CA VAL A 255 18.84 8.31 15.02
C VAL A 255 19.15 8.53 16.51
N LYS A 256 18.73 7.62 17.41
CA LYS A 256 18.96 7.79 18.86
C LYS A 256 20.32 7.33 19.35
N PHE A 257 20.93 6.34 18.71
CA PHE A 257 22.10 5.65 19.24
C PHE A 257 23.32 5.61 18.31
N ALA A 258 23.21 6.01 17.04
CA ALA A 258 24.37 6.05 16.14
C ALA A 258 25.42 7.11 16.55
N GLU A 259 25.05 8.07 17.41
CA GLU A 259 25.98 9.04 18.01
C GLU A 259 26.51 8.63 19.39
N MET A 260 26.21 7.42 19.91
CA MET A 260 26.78 6.99 21.19
C MET A 260 28.30 6.83 21.06
N PRO A 261 29.12 7.60 21.82
CA PRO A 261 30.55 7.36 21.87
C PRO A 261 30.81 5.93 22.36
N GLN A 262 31.77 5.25 21.72
CA GLN A 262 32.20 3.87 22.04
C GLN A 262 32.73 3.66 23.47
N GLU A 263 32.66 4.65 24.37
CA GLU A 263 33.26 4.56 25.70
C GLU A 263 32.37 3.93 26.78
N THR A 264 31.08 3.68 26.54
CA THR A 264 30.16 3.18 27.59
C THR A 264 29.75 1.71 27.44
N VAL A 265 30.57 0.89 26.76
CA VAL A 265 30.42 -0.58 26.79
C VAL A 265 31.75 -1.25 27.15
N LEU A 266 32.39 -0.72 28.19
CA LEU A 266 33.24 -1.49 29.09
C LEU A 266 32.44 -1.56 30.40
N PHE A 267 32.02 -2.77 30.79
CA PHE A 267 31.26 -3.10 32.00
C PHE A 267 29.72 -2.90 31.96
N VAL A 268 29.03 -3.70 31.14
CA VAL A 268 27.86 -4.49 31.58
C VAL A 268 27.91 -5.85 30.90
#